data_AF-A0A0M0TB73-F1
#
_entry.id   AF-A0A0M0TB73-F1
#
_cell.length_a   1.000
_cell.length_b   1.000
_cell.length_c   1.000
_cell.angle_alpha   90.00
_cell.angle_beta   90.00
_cell.angle_gamma   90.00
#
_symmetry.space_group_name_H-M   'P 1'
#
loop_
_entity.id
_entity.type
_entity.pdbx_description
1 polymer ?
#
loop_
_entity_poly.entity_id
_entity_poly.type
_entity_poly.pdbx_seq_one_letter_code
_entity_poly.pdbx_strand_id
1 'polypeptide(L)'
;MVKDLLKIVINYLLKIILLPFYLFPINNKRIVFMSYSGLQYSCNPKYISDFLKDNHNDYELVWVFKEPDKYFLDSSIKKVKYLSIRYLYTVITSKFYFSNNGFNHFFFIRKGQRFVQTWHGGGAYKKRRSLNQDKNALQRLLDNEHDRTITDFISNSQYFTDYFIRDSVYKNNILNT
;
A
#
# COMPACT_ATOMS: atom_id res chain seq x y z
N MET A 1 20.53 -13.78 -2.63
CA MET A 1 20.12 -15.04 -3.28
C MET A 1 19.26 -15.92 -2.36
N VAL A 2 19.81 -16.62 -1.35
CA VAL A 2 19.00 -17.50 -0.46
C VAL A 2 17.90 -16.74 0.30
N LYS A 3 18.22 -15.56 0.86
CA LYS A 3 17.24 -14.71 1.56
C LYS A 3 16.11 -14.25 0.64
N ASP A 4 16.41 -13.95 -0.62
CA ASP A 4 15.43 -13.48 -1.61
C ASP A 4 14.52 -14.63 -2.05
N LEU A 5 15.09 -15.81 -2.25
CA LEU A 5 14.33 -17.04 -2.52
C LEU A 5 13.38 -17.36 -1.37
N LEU A 6 13.85 -17.31 -0.12
CA LEU A 6 13.02 -17.55 1.06
C LEU A 6 11.84 -16.57 1.13
N LYS A 7 12.10 -15.27 0.88
CA LYS A 7 11.03 -14.26 0.80
C LYS A 7 10.00 -14.59 -0.27
N ILE A 8 10.43 -15.03 -1.44
CA ILE A 8 9.54 -15.43 -2.53
C ILE A 8 8.66 -16.61 -2.08
N VAL A 9 9.26 -17.67 -1.56
CA VAL A 9 8.54 -18.86 -1.08
C VAL A 9 7.50 -18.48 -0.01
N ILE A 10 7.91 -17.70 1.01
CA ILE A 10 7.01 -17.23 2.07
C ILE A 10 5.85 -16.41 1.49
N ASN A 11 6.11 -15.52 0.53
CA ASN A 11 5.06 -14.71 -0.08
C ASN A 11 4.03 -15.57 -0.83
N TYR A 12 4.45 -16.60 -1.56
CA TYR A 12 3.54 -17.51 -2.26
C TYR A 12 2.75 -18.40 -1.28
N LEU A 13 3.37 -18.86 -0.19
CA LEU A 13 2.66 -19.60 0.86
C LEU A 13 1.58 -18.72 1.52
N LEU A 14 1.92 -17.48 1.88
CA LEU A 14 0.96 -16.53 2.44
C LEU A 14 -0.18 -16.23 1.46
N LYS A 15 0.11 -16.07 0.16
CA LYS A 15 -0.91 -15.91 -0.88
C LYS A 15 -1.94 -17.05 -0.87
N ILE A 16 -1.47 -18.29 -0.78
CA ILE A 16 -2.34 -19.48 -0.72
C ILE A 16 -3.17 -19.48 0.57
N ILE A 17 -2.54 -19.22 1.72
CA ILE A 17 -3.22 -19.14 3.02
C ILE A 17 -4.30 -18.07 3.04
N LEU A 18 -4.11 -16.97 2.30
CA LEU A 18 -5.05 -15.86 2.24
C LEU A 18 -6.22 -16.08 1.27
N LEU A 19 -6.18 -17.08 0.39
CA LEU A 19 -7.23 -17.34 -0.61
C LEU A 19 -8.66 -17.35 -0.03
N PRO A 20 -8.94 -17.96 1.15
CA PRO A 20 -10.28 -17.93 1.74
C PRO A 20 -10.81 -16.51 1.98
N PHE A 21 -9.95 -15.54 2.33
CA PHE A 21 -10.37 -14.16 2.54
C PHE A 21 -10.83 -13.47 1.25
N TYR A 22 -10.40 -13.93 0.08
CA TYR A 22 -10.81 -13.36 -1.21
C TYR A 22 -12.22 -13.78 -1.65
N LEU A 23 -12.82 -14.77 -0.98
CA LEU A 23 -14.22 -15.16 -1.19
C LEU A 23 -15.20 -14.12 -0.63
N PHE A 24 -14.76 -13.29 0.33
CA PHE A 24 -15.59 -12.24 0.89
C PHE A 24 -15.73 -11.05 -0.08
N PRO A 25 -16.90 -10.42 -0.16
CA PRO A 25 -17.15 -9.31 -1.09
C PRO A 25 -16.27 -8.09 -0.75
N ILE A 26 -15.98 -7.28 -1.78
CA ILE A 26 -15.32 -5.98 -1.58
C ILE A 26 -16.34 -5.01 -0.99
N ASN A 27 -16.02 -4.42 0.16
CA ASN A 27 -16.77 -3.31 0.73
C ASN A 27 -16.40 -2.01 -0.01
N ASN A 28 -17.30 -1.53 -0.86
CA ASN A 28 -17.13 -0.32 -1.66
C ASN A 28 -16.99 0.97 -0.83
N LYS A 29 -17.39 0.95 0.45
CA LYS A 29 -17.33 2.10 1.36
C LYS A 29 -16.18 2.03 2.36
N ARG A 30 -15.28 1.04 2.25
CA ARG A 30 -14.14 0.92 3.17
C ARG A 30 -12.85 1.47 2.58
N ILE A 31 -12.18 2.32 3.35
CA ILE A 31 -10.91 2.93 3.01
C ILE A 31 -9.88 2.63 4.10
N VAL A 32 -8.75 2.05 3.71
CA VAL A 32 -7.65 1.71 4.60
C VAL A 32 -6.50 2.69 4.43
N PHE A 33 -5.91 3.12 5.54
CA PHE A 33 -4.76 4.01 5.57
C PHE A 33 -3.61 3.38 6.35
N MET A 34 -2.39 3.54 5.85
CA MET A 34 -1.18 3.13 6.57
C MET A 34 -0.01 4.05 6.22
N SER A 35 0.63 4.61 7.25
CA SER A 35 1.87 5.36 7.10
C SER A 35 3.06 4.60 7.69
N TYR A 36 4.17 4.56 6.96
CA TYR A 36 5.44 3.94 7.34
C TYR A 36 5.27 2.52 7.91
N SER A 37 4.49 1.68 7.22
CA SER A 37 4.19 0.31 7.65
C SER A 37 3.58 0.22 9.06
N GLY A 38 2.70 1.17 9.37
CA GLY A 38 1.94 1.25 10.62
C GLY A 38 2.70 1.85 11.79
N LEU A 39 3.84 2.50 11.53
CA LEU A 39 4.67 3.10 12.59
C LEU A 39 4.19 4.47 13.02
N GLN A 40 3.34 5.15 12.25
CA GLN A 40 2.95 6.53 12.49
C GLN A 40 1.54 6.83 11.99
N TYR A 41 0.88 7.80 12.62
CA TYR A 41 -0.27 8.52 12.06
C TYR A 41 0.25 9.82 11.40
N SER A 42 0.63 9.75 10.13
CA SER A 42 1.37 10.86 9.48
C SER A 42 1.29 10.83 7.95
N CYS A 43 1.95 11.82 7.33
CA CYS A 43 2.16 11.93 5.89
C CYS A 43 0.85 12.07 5.09
N ASN A 44 0.90 11.85 3.78
CA ASN A 44 -0.23 11.97 2.88
C ASN A 44 -1.45 11.13 3.32
N PRO A 45 -1.31 9.87 3.78
CA PRO A 45 -2.47 9.11 4.25
C PRO A 45 -3.25 9.80 5.38
N LYS A 46 -2.57 10.51 6.31
CA LYS A 46 -3.21 11.28 7.38
C LYS A 46 -4.10 12.38 6.82
N TYR A 47 -3.55 13.22 5.94
CA TYR A 47 -4.30 14.36 5.40
C TYR A 47 -5.48 13.91 4.54
N ILE A 48 -5.32 12.81 3.78
CA ILE A 48 -6.43 12.20 3.03
C ILE A 48 -7.51 11.70 4.00
N SER A 49 -7.13 11.01 5.08
CA SER A 49 -8.12 10.50 6.04
C SER A 49 -8.81 11.61 6.83
N ASP A 50 -8.09 12.66 7.22
CA ASP A 50 -8.65 13.81 7.93
C ASP A 50 -9.70 14.52 7.05
N PHE A 51 -9.37 14.78 5.78
CA PHE A 51 -10.31 15.37 4.83
C PHE A 51 -11.57 14.51 4.64
N LEU A 52 -11.41 13.20 4.46
CA LEU A 52 -12.56 12.29 4.30
C LEU A 52 -13.41 12.22 5.57
N LYS A 53 -12.79 12.22 6.75
CA LYS A 53 -13.51 12.22 8.03
C LYS A 53 -14.38 13.48 8.18
N ASP A 54 -13.87 14.64 7.79
CA ASP A 54 -14.57 15.92 7.94
C ASP A 54 -15.63 16.18 6.86
N ASN A 55 -15.50 15.56 5.67
CA ASN A 55 -16.36 15.86 4.51
C ASN A 55 -17.20 14.67 4.01
N HIS A 56 -16.88 13.44 4.41
CA HIS A 56 -17.50 12.21 3.89
C HIS A 56 -17.70 11.15 4.98
N ASN A 57 -18.81 11.30 5.70
CA ASN A 57 -19.26 10.44 6.80
C ASN A 57 -19.92 9.12 6.34
N ASP A 58 -20.05 8.87 5.03
CA ASP A 58 -20.58 7.61 4.49
C ASP A 58 -19.52 6.52 4.31
N TYR A 59 -18.23 6.85 4.47
CA TYR A 59 -17.12 5.90 4.38
C TYR A 59 -16.72 5.31 5.74
N GLU A 60 -16.40 4.02 5.75
CA GLU A 60 -15.71 3.34 6.84
C GLU A 60 -14.20 3.61 6.72
N LEU A 61 -13.68 4.47 7.58
CA LEU A 61 -12.25 4.80 7.64
C LEU A 61 -11.52 3.87 8.61
N VAL A 62 -10.47 3.21 8.11
CA VAL A 62 -9.68 2.27 8.90
C VAL A 62 -8.19 2.61 8.85
N TRP A 63 -7.59 2.79 10.02
CA TRP A 63 -6.16 3.02 10.17
C TRP A 63 -5.41 1.80 10.68
N VAL A 64 -4.26 1.53 10.05
CA VAL A 64 -3.42 0.38 10.38
C VAL A 64 -2.18 0.83 11.14
N PHE A 65 -1.94 0.22 12.30
CA PHE A 65 -0.79 0.51 13.16
C PHE A 65 -0.12 -0.77 13.66
N LYS A 66 1.20 -0.74 13.89
CA LYS A 66 1.88 -1.81 14.64
C LYS A 66 1.42 -1.87 16.09
N GLU A 67 1.21 -0.70 16.70
CA GLU A 67 0.78 -0.53 18.08
C GLU A 67 -0.42 0.42 18.12
N PRO A 68 -1.65 -0.07 17.82
CA PRO A 68 -2.84 0.76 17.70
C PRO A 68 -3.19 1.57 18.96
N ASP A 69 -2.84 1.06 20.14
CA ASP A 69 -3.21 1.66 21.42
C ASP A 69 -2.41 2.94 21.73
N LYS A 70 -1.27 3.15 21.06
CA LYS A 70 -0.47 4.38 21.18
C LYS A 70 -1.11 5.61 20.51
N TYR A 71 -2.15 5.42 19.70
CA TYR A 71 -2.75 6.48 18.89
C TYR A 71 -4.16 6.81 19.36
N PHE A 72 -4.39 8.06 19.73
CA PHE A 72 -5.71 8.60 20.05
C PHE A 72 -6.28 9.26 18.78
N LEU A 73 -7.26 8.62 18.17
CA LEU A 73 -7.95 9.09 16.98
C LEU A 73 -9.44 9.29 17.31
N ASP A 74 -10.12 10.03 16.44
CA ASP A 74 -11.57 10.18 16.48
C ASP A 74 -12.28 8.81 16.51
N SER A 75 -13.39 8.70 17.24
CA SER A 75 -14.13 7.45 17.42
C SER A 75 -14.72 6.91 16.11
N SER A 76 -14.92 7.77 15.11
CA SER A 76 -15.33 7.37 13.75
C SER A 76 -14.23 6.59 13.00
N ILE A 77 -12.96 6.72 13.40
CA ILE A 77 -11.83 6.04 12.75
C ILE A 77 -11.54 4.72 13.46
N LYS A 78 -11.70 3.61 12.73
CA LYS A 78 -11.36 2.28 13.25
C LYS A 78 -9.86 2.06 13.21
N LYS A 79 -9.29 1.49 14.28
CA LYS A 79 -7.87 1.10 14.33
C LYS A 79 -7.72 -0.41 14.19
N VAL A 80 -6.72 -0.86 13.43
CA VAL A 80 -6.41 -2.27 13.22
C VAL A 80 -4.91 -2.54 13.38
N LYS A 81 -4.57 -3.63 14.07
CA LYS A 81 -3.18 -4.04 14.27
C LYS A 81 -2.57 -4.62 12.99
N TYR A 82 -1.43 -4.10 12.57
CA TYR A 82 -0.69 -4.54 11.40
C TYR A 82 -0.37 -6.03 11.46
N LEU A 83 -0.55 -6.73 10.34
CA LEU A 83 -0.37 -8.20 10.20
C LEU A 83 -1.25 -9.08 11.11
N SER A 84 -2.25 -8.52 11.80
CA SER A 84 -3.29 -9.33 12.44
C SER A 84 -4.23 -9.97 11.42
N ILE A 85 -4.96 -11.01 11.81
CA ILE A 85 -6.03 -11.60 10.98
C ILE A 85 -7.05 -10.53 10.55
N ARG A 86 -7.39 -9.62 11.46
CA ARG A 86 -8.28 -8.49 11.18
C ARG A 86 -7.69 -7.56 10.12
N TYR A 87 -6.38 -7.28 10.15
CA TYR A 87 -5.70 -6.52 9.10
C TYR A 87 -5.81 -7.20 7.74
N LEU A 88 -5.51 -8.50 7.68
CA LEU A 88 -5.56 -9.28 6.44
C LEU A 88 -6.96 -9.24 5.82
N TYR A 89 -7.99 -9.57 6.61
CA TYR A 89 -9.39 -9.47 6.18
C TYR A 89 -9.76 -8.06 5.72
N THR A 90 -9.41 -7.05 6.53
CA THR A 90 -9.76 -5.65 6.25
C THR A 90 -9.17 -5.20 4.93
N VAL A 91 -7.88 -5.41 4.70
CA VAL A 91 -7.21 -5.00 3.46
C VAL A 91 -7.79 -5.74 2.25
N ILE A 92 -7.94 -7.06 2.33
CA ILE A 92 -8.44 -7.88 1.22
C ILE A 92 -9.85 -7.49 0.81
N THR A 93 -10.69 -7.05 1.76
CA THR A 93 -12.10 -6.68 1.52
C THR A 93 -12.33 -5.19 1.33
N SER A 94 -11.29 -4.35 1.32
CA SER A 94 -11.46 -2.89 1.16
C SER A 94 -11.45 -2.44 -0.29
N LYS A 95 -12.21 -1.38 -0.58
CA LYS A 95 -12.18 -0.73 -1.90
C LYS A 95 -10.87 0.00 -2.14
N PHE A 96 -10.43 0.78 -1.14
CA PHE A 96 -9.27 1.64 -1.24
C PHE A 96 -8.25 1.33 -0.15
N TYR A 97 -6.97 1.38 -0.49
CA TYR A 97 -5.86 1.32 0.44
C TYR A 97 -4.80 2.37 0.08
N PHE A 98 -4.66 3.39 0.91
CA PHE A 98 -3.61 4.40 0.81
C PHE A 98 -2.39 4.06 1.68
N SER A 99 -1.21 4.09 1.09
CA SER A 99 0.05 3.99 1.85
C SER A 99 1.17 4.85 1.25
N ASN A 100 2.20 5.13 2.04
CA ASN A 100 3.37 5.92 1.65
C ASN A 100 4.68 5.11 1.57
N ASN A 101 4.71 3.85 2.03
CA ASN A 101 5.94 3.05 2.13
C ASN A 101 5.90 1.74 1.30
N GLY A 102 4.76 1.45 0.67
CA GLY A 102 4.57 0.23 -0.12
C GLY A 102 3.64 -0.78 0.55
N PHE A 103 3.22 -1.77 -0.25
CA PHE A 103 2.28 -2.80 0.18
C PHE A 103 2.97 -4.15 0.37
N ASN A 104 2.34 -5.05 1.11
CA ASN A 104 2.85 -6.40 1.29
C ASN A 104 2.66 -7.23 0.01
N HIS A 105 3.71 -7.93 -0.41
CA HIS A 105 3.75 -8.63 -1.69
C HIS A 105 2.83 -9.86 -1.75
N PHE A 106 2.30 -10.30 -0.61
CA PHE A 106 1.41 -11.45 -0.51
C PHE A 106 -0.07 -11.11 -0.74
N PHE A 107 -0.40 -9.85 -1.05
CA PHE A 107 -1.75 -9.49 -1.49
C PHE A 107 -1.89 -9.60 -3.01
N PHE A 108 -3.11 -9.89 -3.44
CA PHE A 108 -3.57 -9.78 -4.82
C PHE A 108 -4.58 -8.66 -4.90
N ILE A 109 -4.51 -7.86 -5.96
CA ILE A 109 -5.50 -6.81 -6.18
C ILE A 109 -6.64 -7.37 -7.01
N ARG A 110 -7.86 -7.38 -6.47
CA ARG A 110 -9.05 -7.76 -7.24
C ARG A 110 -9.50 -6.61 -8.11
N LYS A 111 -10.15 -6.93 -9.24
CA LYS A 111 -10.83 -5.94 -10.06
C LYS A 111 -11.80 -5.14 -9.19
N GLY A 112 -11.64 -3.82 -9.22
CA GLY A 112 -12.43 -2.90 -8.41
C GLY A 112 -11.75 -2.42 -7.14
N GLN A 113 -10.67 -3.04 -6.66
CA GLN A 113 -9.86 -2.47 -5.57
C GLN A 113 -8.85 -1.45 -6.13
N ARG A 114 -8.43 -0.52 -5.27
CA ARG A 114 -7.42 0.50 -5.58
C ARG A 114 -6.42 0.60 -4.44
N PHE A 115 -5.16 0.30 -4.73
CA PHE A 115 -4.03 0.41 -3.82
C PHE A 115 -3.20 1.60 -4.29
N VAL A 116 -3.35 2.70 -3.56
CA VAL A 116 -2.84 4.02 -3.93
C VAL A 116 -1.55 4.28 -3.18
N GLN A 117 -0.45 4.36 -3.91
CA GLN A 117 0.85 4.74 -3.40
C GLN A 117 0.98 6.26 -3.39
N THR A 118 1.12 6.82 -2.20
CA THR A 118 1.30 8.27 -1.99
C THR A 118 2.77 8.67 -1.90
N TRP A 119 3.65 7.69 -1.67
CA TRP A 119 5.06 7.88 -1.35
C TRP A 119 5.29 8.86 -0.19
N HIS A 120 6.55 9.10 0.17
CA HIS A 120 6.92 9.92 1.33
C HIS A 120 7.96 11.01 0.99
N GLY A 121 8.02 11.43 -0.27
CA GLY A 121 8.88 12.54 -0.68
C GLY A 121 8.71 12.90 -2.15
N GLY A 122 8.75 14.19 -2.45
CA GLY A 122 8.63 14.72 -3.82
C GLY A 122 9.92 14.73 -4.64
N GLY A 123 11.02 14.25 -4.06
CA GLY A 123 12.35 14.41 -4.62
C GLY A 123 12.89 13.15 -5.29
N ALA A 124 13.32 13.27 -6.54
CA ALA A 124 14.08 12.23 -7.25
C ALA A 124 15.59 12.27 -6.90
N TYR A 125 15.95 12.69 -5.68
CA TYR A 125 17.34 12.88 -5.25
C TYR A 125 18.13 11.57 -5.13
N LYS A 126 17.43 10.44 -4.96
CA LYS A 126 18.01 9.10 -4.95
C LYS A 126 17.15 8.19 -5.81
N LYS A 127 17.78 7.53 -6.79
CA LYS A 127 17.15 6.50 -7.60
C LYS A 127 16.86 5.28 -6.72
N ARG A 128 15.62 5.12 -6.27
CA ARG A 128 15.16 3.92 -5.56
C ARG A 128 14.50 3.00 -6.59
N ARG A 129 15.02 1.78 -6.73
CA ARG A 129 14.52 0.76 -7.65
C ARG A 129 14.60 1.07 -9.15
N SER A 130 15.57 1.89 -9.57
CA SER A 130 15.83 2.11 -10.99
C SER A 130 16.03 0.79 -11.74
N LEU A 131 15.49 0.72 -12.95
CA LEU A 131 15.74 -0.37 -13.90
C LEU A 131 17.23 -0.55 -14.21
N ASN A 132 18.01 0.53 -14.05
CA ASN A 132 19.45 0.57 -14.34
C ASN A 132 20.32 0.08 -13.18
N GLN A 133 19.73 -0.38 -12.06
CA GLN A 133 20.50 -1.01 -10.99
C GLN A 133 20.85 -2.45 -11.34
N ASP A 134 22.09 -2.85 -11.02
CA ASP A 134 22.52 -4.25 -11.15
C ASP A 134 21.83 -5.12 -10.09
N LYS A 135 20.66 -5.64 -10.46
CA LYS A 135 19.80 -6.49 -9.65
C LYS A 135 19.72 -7.88 -10.25
N ASN A 136 19.87 -8.88 -9.39
CA ASN A 136 19.64 -10.27 -9.77
C ASN A 136 18.15 -10.54 -10.09
N ALA A 137 17.89 -11.66 -10.76
CA ALA A 137 16.54 -12.03 -11.20
C ALA A 137 15.52 -12.11 -10.05
N LEU A 138 15.91 -12.59 -8.87
CA LEU A 138 15.02 -12.71 -7.70
C LEU A 138 14.61 -11.33 -7.15
N GLN A 139 15.54 -10.38 -7.11
CA GLN A 139 15.25 -9.01 -6.70
C GLN A 139 14.31 -8.32 -7.69
N ARG A 140 14.55 -8.50 -9.00
CA ARG A 140 13.64 -7.99 -10.04
C ARG A 140 12.23 -8.58 -9.92
N LEU A 141 12.13 -9.87 -9.61
CA LEU A 141 10.83 -10.53 -9.37
C LEU A 141 10.11 -9.94 -8.15
N LEU A 142 10.82 -9.73 -7.04
CA LEU A 142 10.24 -9.11 -5.85
C LEU A 142 9.79 -7.67 -6.09
N ASP A 143 10.51 -6.91 -6.92
CA ASP A 143 10.13 -5.55 -7.31
C ASP A 143 8.91 -5.54 -8.23
N ASN A 144 8.85 -6.45 -9.21
CA ASN A 144 7.69 -6.60 -10.08
C ASN A 144 6.44 -7.00 -9.28
N GLU A 145 6.57 -7.93 -8.35
CA GLU A 145 5.45 -8.34 -7.48
C GLU A 145 4.99 -7.18 -6.59
N HIS A 146 5.91 -6.36 -6.08
CA HIS A 146 5.55 -5.16 -5.34
C HIS A 146 4.76 -4.17 -6.20
N ASP A 147 5.29 -3.80 -7.37
CA ASP A 147 4.70 -2.74 -8.18
C ASP A 147 3.37 -3.18 -8.81
N ARG A 148 3.17 -4.49 -9.02
CA ARG A 148 1.87 -5.08 -9.40
C ARG A 148 0.78 -4.88 -8.34
N THR A 149 1.15 -4.75 -7.07
CA THR A 149 0.17 -4.45 -6.01
C THR A 149 -0.25 -2.98 -5.99
N ILE A 150 0.46 -2.10 -6.69
CA ILE A 150 0.14 -0.68 -6.77
C ILE A 150 -0.78 -0.48 -7.97
N THR A 151 -1.98 0.05 -7.76
CA THR A 151 -2.89 0.40 -8.87
C THR A 151 -2.66 1.82 -9.33
N ASP A 152 -2.47 2.73 -8.38
CA ASP A 152 -2.36 4.16 -8.62
C ASP A 152 -1.16 4.73 -7.85
N PHE A 153 -0.41 5.63 -8.46
CA PHE A 153 0.73 6.29 -7.84
C PHE A 153 0.54 7.82 -7.91
N ILE A 154 0.60 8.50 -6.77
CA ILE A 154 0.49 9.96 -6.71
C ILE A 154 1.83 10.60 -7.09
N SER A 155 1.80 11.53 -8.03
CA SER A 155 2.95 12.34 -8.42
C SER A 155 2.70 13.81 -8.15
N ASN A 156 3.69 14.46 -7.56
CA ASN A 156 3.65 15.87 -7.20
C ASN A 156 4.31 16.80 -8.24
N SER A 157 4.97 16.23 -9.26
CA SER A 157 5.65 17.00 -10.31
C SER A 157 5.97 16.12 -11.51
N GLN A 158 6.08 16.74 -12.69
CA GLN A 158 6.54 16.04 -13.89
C GLN A 158 7.94 15.43 -13.70
N TYR A 159 8.82 16.13 -13.00
CA TYR A 159 10.18 15.65 -12.70
C TYR A 159 10.16 14.37 -11.87
N PHE A 160 9.33 14.30 -10.83
CA PHE A 160 9.16 13.10 -10.02
C PHE A 160 8.57 11.95 -10.85
N THR A 161 7.59 12.23 -11.71
CA THR A 161 7.02 11.25 -12.63
C THR A 161 8.09 10.61 -13.51
N ASP A 162 8.91 11.40 -14.17
CA ASP A 162 9.86 10.90 -15.18
C ASP A 162 11.07 10.20 -14.55
N TYR A 163 11.64 10.77 -13.49
CA TYR A 163 12.91 10.29 -12.93
C TYR A 163 12.75 9.31 -11.76
N PHE A 164 11.59 9.25 -11.12
CA PHE A 164 11.34 8.34 -10.00
C PHE A 164 10.33 7.25 -10.36
N ILE A 165 9.12 7.64 -10.78
CA ILE A 165 8.05 6.67 -11.03
C ILE A 165 8.34 5.87 -12.30
N ARG A 166 8.59 6.53 -13.43
CA ARG A 166 8.81 5.87 -14.73
C ARG A 166 10.16 5.15 -14.83
N ASP A 167 11.15 5.53 -14.03
CA ASP A 167 12.44 4.83 -13.91
C ASP A 167 12.33 3.52 -13.10
N SER A 168 11.17 3.24 -12.49
CA SER A 168 10.87 1.98 -11.80
C SER A 168 10.15 0.96 -12.70
N VAL A 169 9.86 -0.23 -12.15
CA VAL A 169 9.07 -1.27 -12.85
C VAL A 169 7.57 -0.95 -12.89
N TYR A 170 7.11 0.05 -12.13
CA TYR A 170 5.73 0.53 -12.15
C TYR A 170 5.35 1.17 -13.49
N LYS A 171 4.21 0.74 -14.05
CA LYS A 171 3.65 1.23 -15.33
C LYS A 171 2.13 1.46 -15.31
N ASN A 172 1.50 1.43 -14.13
CA ASN A 172 0.05 1.62 -14.01
C ASN A 172 -0.31 3.12 -13.93
N ASN A 173 -1.46 3.45 -13.34
CA ASN A 173 -2.04 4.78 -13.38
C ASN A 173 -1.28 5.81 -12.52
N ILE A 174 -0.91 6.96 -13.09
CA ILE A 174 -0.23 8.04 -12.35
C ILE A 174 -1.24 9.17 -12.13
N LEU A 175 -1.44 9.53 -10.86
CA LEU A 175 -2.30 10.63 -10.44
C LEU A 175 -1.44 11.87 -10.22
N ASN A 176 -1.50 12.83 -11.16
CA ASN A 176 -0.78 14.09 -11.02
C ASN A 176 -1.60 15.05 -10.14
N THR A 177 -0.94 15.65 -9.15
CA THR A 177 -1.52 16.65 -8.23
C THR A 177 -0.78 17.96 -8.31
#